data_AF-A0A2N7RUQ2-F1
#
_entry.id   AF-A0A2N7RUQ2-F1
#
_cell.length_a   1.000
_cell.length_b   1.000
_cell.length_c   1.000
_cell.angle_alpha   90.00
_cell.angle_beta   90.00
_cell.angle_gamma   90.00
#
_symmetry.space_group_name_H-M   'P 1'
#
loop_
_entity.id
_entity.type
_entity.pdbx_description
1 polymer ?
#
loop_
_entity_poly.entity_id
_entity_poly.type
_entity_poly.pdbx_seq_one_letter_code
_entity_poly.pdbx_strand_id
1 'polypeptide(L)'
;MGAIAAADTLPPALALAAFGEPGAQWPQVRDQLLANPWRGNADGREFGSFTGLGGHFGTPPQVRATADGFVVRSAERHYLLVADAYGAVLHSATVEEFAQAPEGVPASVRLDGATVHVGARSIALDLPEGDIALAANAHTLAITSPWTHAIRLLPLA
;
A
#
# COMPACT_ATOMS: atom_id res chain seq x y z
N MET A 1 -1.37 -14.44 -6.99
CA MET A 1 -1.04 -14.07 -8.39
C MET A 1 -0.98 -12.55 -8.46
N GLY A 2 0.12 -11.98 -8.97
CA GLY A 2 0.30 -10.52 -9.09
C GLY A 2 0.81 -10.13 -10.47
N ALA A 3 0.83 -8.83 -10.78
CA ALA A 3 1.19 -8.32 -12.11
C ALA A 3 2.57 -8.80 -12.59
N ILE A 4 3.57 -8.81 -11.70
CA ILE A 4 4.93 -9.29 -11.99
C ILE A 4 4.93 -10.80 -12.33
N ALA A 5 4.23 -11.61 -11.53
CA ALA A 5 4.14 -13.05 -11.77
C ALA A 5 3.37 -13.38 -13.07
N ALA A 6 2.38 -12.56 -13.44
CA ALA A 6 1.73 -12.68 -14.75
C ALA A 6 2.70 -12.33 -15.88
N ALA A 7 3.47 -11.25 -15.73
CA ALA A 7 4.46 -10.81 -16.72
C ALA A 7 5.60 -11.83 -16.93
N ASP A 8 5.98 -12.60 -15.90
CA ASP A 8 6.94 -13.72 -16.01
C ASP A 8 6.47 -14.82 -16.99
N THR A 9 5.18 -14.86 -17.32
CA THR A 9 4.60 -15.83 -18.27
C THR A 9 4.39 -15.27 -19.68
N LEU A 10 4.63 -13.97 -19.87
CA LEU A 10 4.44 -13.29 -21.16
C LEU A 10 5.73 -13.31 -22.00
N PRO A 11 5.63 -13.16 -23.33
CA PRO A 11 6.79 -12.82 -24.16
C PRO A 11 7.49 -11.56 -23.61
N PRO A 12 8.83 -11.52 -23.50
CA PRO A 12 9.54 -10.43 -22.83
C PRO A 12 9.19 -9.04 -23.37
N ALA A 13 9.03 -8.90 -24.69
CA ALA A 13 8.65 -7.63 -25.32
C ALA A 13 7.27 -7.13 -24.85
N LEU A 14 6.32 -8.04 -24.60
CA LEU A 14 4.98 -7.70 -24.12
C LEU A 14 5.00 -7.33 -22.64
N ALA A 15 5.75 -8.08 -21.82
CA ALA A 15 5.98 -7.73 -20.41
C ALA A 15 6.56 -6.31 -20.29
N LEU A 16 7.64 -6.03 -21.03
CA LEU A 16 8.29 -4.72 -21.04
C LEU A 16 7.37 -3.59 -21.51
N ALA A 17 6.56 -3.83 -22.54
CA ALA A 17 5.59 -2.86 -23.01
C ALA A 17 4.52 -2.55 -21.94
N ALA A 18 4.06 -3.55 -21.20
CA ALA A 18 3.07 -3.37 -20.13
C ALA A 18 3.58 -2.47 -18.99
N PHE A 19 4.89 -2.50 -18.72
CA PHE A 19 5.53 -1.64 -17.72
C PHE A 19 6.12 -0.34 -18.30
N GLY A 20 5.93 -0.07 -19.60
CA GLY A 20 6.41 1.16 -20.24
C GLY A 20 7.93 1.23 -20.46
N GLU A 21 8.63 0.09 -20.49
CA GLU A 21 10.09 0.00 -20.61
C GLU A 21 10.53 -0.72 -21.91
N PRO A 22 10.08 -0.28 -23.10
CA PRO A 22 10.45 -0.94 -24.35
C PRO A 22 11.96 -0.85 -24.58
N GLY A 23 12.59 -1.99 -24.84
CA GLY A 23 14.04 -2.08 -25.10
C GLY A 23 14.91 -2.40 -23.88
N ALA A 24 14.33 -2.48 -22.68
CA ALA A 24 15.03 -3.00 -21.50
C ALA A 24 15.10 -4.54 -21.51
N GLN A 25 15.65 -5.12 -20.43
CA GLN A 25 15.67 -6.57 -20.22
C GLN A 25 14.69 -6.94 -19.10
N TRP A 26 13.74 -7.84 -19.38
CA TRP A 26 12.69 -8.19 -18.42
C TRP A 26 13.22 -8.60 -17.04
N PRO A 27 14.23 -9.48 -16.90
CA PRO A 27 14.75 -9.86 -15.58
C PRO A 27 15.24 -8.66 -14.76
N GLN A 28 15.89 -7.69 -15.41
CA GLN A 28 16.37 -6.49 -14.74
C GLN A 28 15.21 -5.59 -14.27
N VAL A 29 14.20 -5.39 -15.12
CA VAL A 29 13.00 -4.60 -14.78
C VAL A 29 12.24 -5.28 -13.64
N ARG A 30 12.06 -6.60 -13.71
CA ARG A 30 11.43 -7.41 -12.67
C ARG A 30 12.10 -7.22 -11.32
N ASP A 31 13.41 -7.37 -11.25
CA ASP A 31 14.15 -7.24 -9.99
C ASP A 31 14.07 -5.82 -9.43
N GLN A 32 14.07 -4.80 -10.31
CA GLN A 32 13.85 -3.41 -9.91
C GLN A 32 12.44 -3.17 -9.35
N LEU A 33 11.41 -3.75 -9.97
CA LEU A 33 10.02 -3.63 -9.50
C LEU A 33 9.81 -4.32 -8.14
N LEU A 34 10.46 -5.47 -7.92
CA LEU A 34 10.43 -6.15 -6.62
C LEU A 34 11.18 -5.36 -5.54
N ALA A 35 12.31 -4.74 -5.88
CA ALA A 35 13.08 -3.93 -4.94
C ALA A 35 12.45 -2.56 -4.65
N ASN A 36 11.73 -1.99 -5.63
CA ASN A 36 11.06 -0.70 -5.52
C ASN A 36 9.67 -0.73 -6.19
N PRO A 37 8.64 -1.24 -5.49
CA PRO A 37 7.26 -1.30 -6.01
C PRO A 37 6.67 0.07 -6.35
N TRP A 38 7.20 1.15 -5.77
CA TRP A 38 6.72 2.52 -5.97
C TRP A 38 7.51 3.31 -7.01
N ARG A 39 8.36 2.63 -7.81
CA ARG A 39 9.16 3.28 -8.84
C ARG A 39 8.30 4.18 -9.74
N GLY A 40 8.70 5.45 -9.85
CA GLY A 40 8.00 6.45 -10.66
C GLY A 40 6.79 7.10 -9.98
N ASN A 41 6.46 6.73 -8.74
CA ASN A 41 5.38 7.34 -7.96
C ASN A 41 5.85 7.63 -6.52
N ALA A 42 6.46 8.80 -6.31
CA ALA A 42 6.93 9.24 -4.99
C ALA A 42 5.81 9.72 -4.05
N ASP A 43 4.69 10.16 -4.63
CA ASP A 43 3.54 10.71 -3.90
C ASP A 43 2.63 9.60 -3.34
N GLY A 44 2.79 8.38 -3.84
CA GLY A 44 1.99 7.24 -3.43
C GLY A 44 0.59 7.26 -4.03
N ARG A 45 -0.39 6.72 -3.31
CA ARG A 45 -1.78 6.70 -3.76
C ARG A 45 -2.76 6.60 -2.61
N GLU A 46 -3.98 7.05 -2.85
CA GLU A 46 -5.12 6.76 -2.00
C GLU A 46 -5.85 5.52 -2.51
N PHE A 47 -6.33 4.68 -1.59
CA PHE A 47 -7.14 3.52 -1.92
C PHE A 47 -8.34 3.39 -0.99
N GLY A 48 -9.47 3.00 -1.57
CA GLY A 48 -10.74 2.86 -0.86
C GLY A 48 -11.54 4.14 -0.88
N SER A 49 -12.79 3.98 -0.46
CA SER A 49 -13.78 5.04 -0.24
C SER A 49 -14.95 4.42 0.53
N PHE A 50 -15.93 5.23 0.92
CA PHE A 50 -17.10 4.74 1.63
C PHE A 50 -17.99 3.85 0.75
N THR A 51 -18.39 2.66 1.23
CA THR A 51 -19.24 1.72 0.46
C THR A 51 -20.55 2.32 -0.01
N GLY A 52 -21.16 3.24 0.75
CA GLY A 52 -22.40 3.91 0.34
C GLY A 52 -22.26 4.81 -0.89
N LEU A 53 -21.01 5.10 -1.31
CA LEU A 53 -20.68 5.87 -2.51
C LEU A 53 -19.88 5.01 -3.52
N GLY A 54 -20.08 3.68 -3.50
CA GLY A 54 -19.39 2.74 -4.40
C GLY A 54 -17.97 2.36 -3.95
N GLY A 55 -17.61 2.69 -2.72
CA GLY A 55 -16.30 2.37 -2.14
C GLY A 55 -16.17 0.99 -1.52
N HIS A 56 -15.03 0.76 -0.87
CA HIS A 56 -14.62 -0.55 -0.37
C HIS A 56 -14.87 -0.73 1.13
N PHE A 57 -14.94 0.37 1.90
CA PHE A 57 -14.99 0.31 3.36
C PHE A 57 -16.30 0.88 3.92
N GLY A 58 -17.01 0.09 4.72
CA GLY A 58 -18.25 0.50 5.38
C GLY A 58 -18.00 1.28 6.67
N THR A 59 -16.83 1.07 7.28
CA THR A 59 -16.31 1.84 8.41
C THR A 59 -14.88 2.28 8.07
N PRO A 60 -14.33 3.29 8.75
CA PRO A 60 -12.92 3.61 8.62
C PRO A 60 -12.04 2.35 8.78
N PRO A 61 -11.13 2.08 7.83
CA PRO A 61 -10.35 0.86 7.82
C PRO A 61 -9.27 0.91 8.90
N GLN A 62 -9.01 -0.24 9.50
CA GLN A 62 -7.83 -0.48 10.34
C GLN A 62 -6.87 -1.37 9.59
N VAL A 63 -5.59 -1.09 9.74
CA VAL A 63 -4.55 -1.69 8.90
C VAL A 63 -3.41 -2.20 9.76
N ARG A 64 -2.92 -3.41 9.44
CA ARG A 64 -1.68 -3.96 9.98
C ARG A 64 -0.80 -4.43 8.82
N ALA A 65 0.50 -4.23 8.93
CA ALA A 65 1.44 -4.57 7.88
C ALA A 65 1.82 -6.06 7.92
N THR A 66 2.04 -6.64 6.74
CA THR A 66 2.60 -7.98 6.57
C THR A 66 3.74 -7.94 5.55
N ALA A 67 4.43 -9.06 5.35
CA ALA A 67 5.47 -9.16 4.31
C ALA A 67 4.89 -8.98 2.90
N ASP A 68 3.66 -9.46 2.67
CA ASP A 68 3.01 -9.47 1.35
C ASP A 68 2.17 -8.22 1.05
N GLY A 69 1.92 -7.38 2.06
CA GLY A 69 1.09 -6.19 1.92
C GLY A 69 0.53 -5.72 3.26
N PHE A 70 -0.79 -5.53 3.32
CA PHE A 70 -1.48 -5.06 4.51
C PHE A 70 -2.76 -5.84 4.74
N VAL A 71 -2.95 -6.38 5.94
CA VAL A 71 -4.25 -6.91 6.34
C VAL A 71 -5.12 -5.76 6.84
N VAL A 72 -6.32 -5.67 6.29
CA VAL A 72 -7.25 -4.56 6.49
C VAL A 72 -8.53 -5.09 7.10
N ARG A 73 -9.01 -4.44 8.17
CA ARG A 73 -10.31 -4.67 8.76
C ARG A 73 -11.22 -3.47 8.52
N SER A 74 -12.43 -3.73 8.02
CA SER A 74 -13.52 -2.75 7.94
C SER A 74 -14.80 -3.43 8.43
N ALA A 75 -15.29 -3.01 9.61
CA ALA A 75 -16.32 -3.71 10.36
C ALA A 75 -15.97 -5.21 10.51
N GLU A 76 -16.85 -6.11 10.05
CA GLU A 76 -16.63 -7.56 10.13
C GLU A 76 -15.82 -8.13 8.96
N ARG A 77 -15.50 -7.32 7.96
CA ARG A 77 -14.80 -7.78 6.75
C ARG A 77 -13.29 -7.61 6.88
N HIS A 78 -12.57 -8.61 6.40
CA HIS A 78 -11.11 -8.66 6.41
C HIS A 78 -10.57 -8.87 4.99
N TYR A 79 -9.50 -8.16 4.68
CA TYR A 79 -8.89 -8.13 3.35
C TYR A 79 -7.38 -8.13 3.43
N LEU A 80 -6.72 -8.62 2.38
CA LEU A 80 -5.31 -8.37 2.12
C LEU A 80 -5.22 -7.31 1.01
N LEU A 81 -4.72 -6.13 1.37
CA LEU A 81 -4.41 -5.05 0.46
C LEU A 81 -2.98 -5.21 -0.07
N VAL A 82 -2.85 -5.36 -1.38
CA VAL A 82 -1.59 -5.33 -2.11
C VAL A 82 -1.59 -4.08 -2.99
N ALA A 83 -0.50 -3.32 -2.96
CA ALA A 83 -0.40 -2.06 -3.69
C ALA A 83 1.02 -1.76 -4.16
N ASP A 84 1.11 -1.05 -5.27
CA ASP A 84 2.33 -0.58 -5.91
C ASP A 84 2.08 0.77 -6.62
N ALA A 85 3.06 1.25 -7.39
CA ALA A 85 2.94 2.48 -8.17
C ALA A 85 1.74 2.49 -9.14
N TYR A 86 1.34 1.32 -9.65
CA TYR A 86 0.36 1.17 -10.72
C TYR A 86 -1.05 0.95 -10.18
N GLY A 87 -1.20 0.36 -9.00
CA GLY A 87 -2.50 -0.02 -8.50
C GLY A 87 -2.55 -0.44 -7.05
N ALA A 88 -3.77 -0.75 -6.62
CA ALA A 88 -4.03 -1.37 -5.33
C ALA A 88 -5.25 -2.28 -5.45
N VAL A 89 -5.20 -3.44 -4.82
CA VAL A 89 -6.25 -4.47 -4.90
C VAL A 89 -6.49 -5.09 -3.52
N LEU A 90 -7.75 -5.43 -3.25
CA LEU A 90 -8.13 -6.21 -2.08
C LEU A 90 -8.35 -7.67 -2.47
N HIS A 91 -7.68 -8.56 -1.75
CA HIS A 91 -7.99 -9.98 -1.70
C HIS A 91 -8.74 -10.29 -0.40
N SER A 92 -9.46 -11.41 -0.35
CA SER A 92 -10.04 -11.88 0.91
C SER A 92 -8.93 -12.23 1.91
N ALA A 93 -9.11 -11.83 3.16
CA ALA A 93 -8.31 -12.29 4.28
C ALA A 93 -9.22 -12.73 5.42
N THR A 94 -8.62 -13.32 6.43
CA THR A 94 -9.26 -13.89 7.61
C THR A 94 -9.07 -12.99 8.84
N VAL A 95 -9.88 -13.22 9.86
CA VAL A 95 -9.72 -12.53 11.15
C VAL A 95 -8.42 -12.95 11.83
N GLU A 96 -8.00 -14.20 11.66
CA GLU A 96 -6.76 -14.76 12.19
C GLU A 96 -5.54 -14.07 11.59
N GLU A 97 -5.51 -13.88 10.26
CA GLU A 97 -4.44 -13.14 9.58
C GLU A 97 -4.33 -11.70 10.11
N PHE A 98 -5.46 -11.02 10.36
CA PHE A 98 -5.45 -9.69 10.96
C PHE A 98 -4.93 -9.71 12.39
N ALA A 99 -5.39 -10.66 13.21
CA ALA A 99 -5.01 -10.76 14.61
C ALA A 99 -3.51 -11.07 14.80
N GLN A 100 -2.92 -11.89 13.91
CA GLN A 100 -1.51 -12.29 13.97
C GLN A 100 -0.55 -11.25 13.35
N ALA A 101 -1.04 -10.34 12.52
CA ALA A 101 -0.19 -9.32 11.92
C ALA A 101 0.39 -8.39 13.00
N PRO A 102 1.69 -8.06 12.91
CA PRO A 102 2.36 -7.20 13.87
C PRO A 102 1.75 -5.79 13.88
N GLU A 103 1.81 -5.16 15.04
CA GLU A 103 1.51 -3.75 15.19
C GLU A 103 2.82 -2.94 15.21
N GLY A 104 2.76 -1.74 14.63
CA GLY A 104 3.84 -0.77 14.69
C GLY A 104 4.39 -0.34 13.34
N VAL A 105 5.34 0.59 13.42
CA VAL A 105 6.06 1.18 12.29
C VAL A 105 7.56 1.18 12.59
N PRO A 106 8.43 1.15 11.56
CA PRO A 106 9.87 1.26 11.76
C PRO A 106 10.22 2.63 12.37
N ALA A 107 11.34 2.68 13.09
CA ALA A 107 11.81 3.90 13.77
C ALA A 107 12.09 5.08 12.81
N SER A 108 12.24 4.81 11.51
CA SER A 108 12.38 5.82 10.46
C SER A 108 11.09 6.56 10.12
N VAL A 109 9.95 6.11 10.67
CA VAL A 109 8.63 6.72 10.49
C VAL A 109 8.18 7.34 11.80
N ARG A 110 7.84 8.63 11.77
CA ARG A 110 7.32 9.37 12.92
C ARG A 110 6.06 10.15 12.52
N LEU A 111 5.09 10.21 13.42
CA LEU A 111 3.96 11.13 13.33
C LEU A 111 4.16 12.29 14.31
N ASP A 112 3.94 13.52 13.86
CA ASP A 112 3.96 14.74 14.67
C ASP A 112 2.74 15.59 14.31
N GLY A 113 1.74 15.62 15.19
CA GLY A 113 0.40 16.13 14.86
C GLY A 113 -0.19 15.39 13.65
N ALA A 114 -0.49 16.13 12.58
CA ALA A 114 -0.92 15.59 11.30
C ALA A 114 0.21 15.53 10.24
N THR A 115 1.48 15.59 10.65
CA THR A 115 2.63 15.50 9.74
C THR A 115 3.35 14.17 9.91
N VAL A 116 3.49 13.42 8.82
CA VAL A 116 4.27 12.18 8.78
C VAL A 116 5.68 12.48 8.30
N HIS A 117 6.67 11.98 9.05
CA HIS A 117 8.07 12.01 8.68
C HIS A 117 8.51 10.61 8.26
N VAL A 118 9.15 10.53 7.08
CA VAL A 118 9.74 9.30 6.54
C VAL A 118 11.16 9.62 6.11
N GLY A 119 12.15 9.23 6.92
CA GLY A 119 13.54 9.64 6.70
C GLY A 119 13.67 11.18 6.67
N ALA A 120 14.12 11.74 5.54
CA ALA A 120 14.25 13.19 5.35
C ALA A 120 12.96 13.88 4.84
N ARG A 121 11.92 13.10 4.48
CA ARG A 121 10.67 13.63 3.94
C ARG A 121 9.72 14.00 5.08
N SER A 122 9.03 15.13 4.94
CA SER A 122 7.95 15.57 5.82
C SER A 122 6.70 15.78 4.97
N ILE A 123 5.62 15.12 5.33
CA ILE A 123 4.40 15.02 4.54
C ILE A 123 3.23 15.44 5.42
N ALA A 124 2.68 16.63 5.16
CA ALA A 124 1.48 17.09 5.83
C ALA A 124 0.27 16.27 5.35
N LEU A 125 -0.50 15.75 6.29
CA LEU A 125 -1.75 15.05 6.01
C LEU A 125 -2.90 16.04 6.04
N ASP A 126 -3.83 15.88 5.10
CA ASP A 126 -5.11 16.58 5.10
C ASP A 126 -6.09 15.82 6.02
N LEU A 127 -5.70 15.69 7.29
CA LEU A 127 -6.43 14.98 8.33
C LEU A 127 -6.38 15.79 9.63
N PRO A 128 -7.43 15.75 10.45
CA PRO A 128 -7.36 16.28 11.81
C PRO A 128 -6.22 15.62 12.61
N GLU A 129 -5.63 16.35 13.54
CA GLU A 129 -4.68 15.79 14.49
C GLU A 129 -5.39 14.80 15.44
N GLY A 130 -4.66 13.77 15.86
CA GLY A 130 -5.17 12.70 16.74
C GLY A 130 -5.64 11.47 15.96
N ASP A 131 -5.65 10.30 16.61
CA ASP A 131 -6.18 9.03 16.09
C ASP A 131 -5.75 8.59 14.67
N ILE A 132 -4.69 9.18 14.10
CA ILE A 132 -4.05 8.73 12.87
C ILE A 132 -3.26 7.46 13.19
N ALA A 133 -3.61 6.36 12.52
CA ALA A 133 -2.93 5.09 12.64
C ALA A 133 -1.96 4.90 11.47
N LEU A 134 -0.78 4.36 11.79
CA LEU A 134 0.26 4.05 10.83
C LEU A 134 0.57 2.56 10.87
N ALA A 135 0.79 1.96 9.70
CA ALA A 135 1.32 0.61 9.56
C ALA A 135 2.31 0.60 8.39
N ALA A 136 3.45 -0.06 8.53
CA ALA A 136 4.46 -0.04 7.47
C ALA A 136 5.09 -1.42 7.24
N ASN A 137 5.31 -1.76 5.97
CA ASN A 137 6.12 -2.91 5.57
C ASN A 137 7.48 -2.45 5.02
N ALA A 138 8.18 -3.29 4.26
CA ALA A 138 9.50 -2.97 3.73
C ALA A 138 9.53 -1.77 2.76
N HIS A 139 8.42 -1.51 2.04
CA HIS A 139 8.40 -0.55 0.94
C HIS A 139 7.33 0.53 1.08
N THR A 140 6.32 0.31 1.92
CA THR A 140 5.09 1.10 1.94
C THR A 140 4.70 1.47 3.36
N LEU A 141 4.24 2.70 3.54
CA LEU A 141 3.54 3.19 4.72
C LEU A 141 2.04 3.31 4.39
N ALA A 142 1.20 2.65 5.17
CA ALA A 142 -0.25 2.84 5.17
C ALA A 142 -0.66 3.77 6.31
N ILE A 143 -1.54 4.72 5.99
CA ILE A 143 -2.06 5.73 6.89
C ILE A 143 -3.58 5.63 6.88
N THR A 144 -4.17 5.51 8.07
CA THR A 144 -5.62 5.55 8.25
C THR A 144 -6.02 6.51 9.36
N SER A 145 -7.29 6.87 9.39
CA SER A 145 -7.87 7.74 10.40
C SER A 145 -9.31 7.32 10.67
N PRO A 146 -9.90 7.68 11.82
CA PRO A 146 -11.32 7.43 12.09
C PRO A 146 -12.26 8.29 11.26
N TRP A 147 -11.75 9.27 10.49
CA TRP A 147 -12.56 10.21 9.72
C TRP A 147 -12.67 9.85 8.24
N THR A 148 -11.84 8.91 7.76
CA THR A 148 -11.77 8.55 6.35
C THR A 148 -12.06 7.07 6.13
N HIS A 149 -12.89 6.77 5.13
CA HIS A 149 -13.06 5.42 4.60
C HIS A 149 -12.03 5.11 3.51
N ALA A 150 -10.80 5.55 3.71
CA ALA A 150 -9.70 5.44 2.75
C ALA A 150 -8.39 5.16 3.48
N ILE A 151 -7.46 4.54 2.77
CA ILE A 151 -6.09 4.27 3.19
C ILE A 151 -5.18 5.08 2.27
N ARG A 152 -4.37 5.97 2.84
CA ARG A 152 -3.31 6.64 2.10
C ARG A 152 -2.04 5.77 2.17
N LEU A 153 -1.50 5.43 1.01
CA LEU A 153 -0.33 4.58 0.85
C LEU A 153 0.82 5.43 0.33
N LEU A 154 1.95 5.44 1.03
CA LEU A 154 3.12 6.23 0.69
C LEU A 154 4.35 5.33 0.52
N PRO A 155 5.23 5.62 -0.45
CA PRO A 155 6.52 4.95 -0.56
C PRO A 155 7.44 5.28 0.62
N LEU A 156 8.17 4.29 1.14
CA LEU A 156 9.20 4.48 2.18
C LEU A 156 10.58 4.85 1.64
N ALA A 157 10.85 4.60 0.36
CA ALA A 157 12.10 4.87 -0.33
C ALA A 157 11.94 5.97 -1.39
#